data_AF-A0A2P6PIF8-F1
#
_entry.id   AF-A0A2P6PIF8-F1
#
_cell.length_a   1.000
_cell.length_b   1.000
_cell.length_c   1.000
_cell.angle_alpha   90.00
_cell.angle_beta   90.00
_cell.angle_gamma   90.00
#
_symmetry.space_group_name_H-M   'P 1'
#
loop_
_entity.id
_entity.type
_entity.pdbx_description
1 polymer ?
#
loop_
_entity_poly.entity_id
_entity_poly.type
_entity_poly.pdbx_seq_one_letter_code
_entity_poly.pdbx_strand_id
1 'polypeptide(L)' 'MVCDTLKISAEQLREKMAAIYSGRDEPLMEKNVADAVVFLACEDSAFVTGHNLVVDGGLGTKTIAILEQ' A
#
# COMPACT_ATOMS: atom_id res chain seq x y z
N MET A 1 14.26 10.00 4.87
CA MET A 1 12.97 9.33 5.16
C MET A 1 11.90 10.08 4.38
N VAL A 2 10.81 9.46 3.90
CA VAL A 2 9.85 10.11 2.96
C VAL A 2 9.33 11.48 3.48
N CYS A 3 9.13 11.64 4.79
CA CYS A 3 8.80 12.93 5.42
C CYS A 3 9.85 14.03 5.13
N ASP A 4 11.14 13.71 5.22
CA ASP A 4 12.24 14.66 5.01
C ASP A 4 12.32 15.09 3.54
N THR A 5 12.08 14.13 2.63
CA THR A 5 12.07 14.36 1.19
C THR A 5 10.91 15.27 0.78
N LEU A 6 9.73 15.07 1.37
CA LEU A 6 8.52 15.83 1.05
C LEU A 6 8.34 17.08 1.92
N LYS A 7 9.19 17.29 2.93
CA LYS A 7 9.09 18.36 3.93
C LYS A 7 7.70 18.45 4.60
N ILE A 8 7.10 17.30 4.89
CA ILE A 8 5.80 17.19 5.56
C ILE A 8 5.92 16.45 6.89
N SER A 9 5.00 16.71 7.82
CA SER A 9 4.95 15.99 9.09
C SER A 9 4.51 14.54 8.90
N ALA A 10 4.78 13.68 9.90
CA ALA A 10 4.31 12.29 9.87
C ALA A 10 2.78 12.19 9.77
N GLU A 11 2.06 13.13 10.37
CA GLU A 11 0.59 13.18 10.32
C GLU A 11 0.10 13.57 8.92
N GLN A 12 0.68 14.62 8.33
CA GLN A 12 0.36 15.05 6.97
C GLN A 12 0.74 13.99 5.93
N LEU A 13 1.82 13.24 6.17
CA LEU A 13 2.22 12.12 5.33
C LEU A 13 1.15 11.02 5.36
N ARG A 14 0.61 10.68 6.54
CA ARG A 14 -0.44 9.65 6.66
C ARG A 14 -1.70 10.04 5.91
N GLU A 15 -2.15 11.28 6.08
CA GLU A 15 -3.32 11.82 5.38
C GLU A 15 -3.13 11.78 3.85
N LYS A 16 -1.99 12.27 3.35
CA LYS A 16 -1.68 12.27 1.91
C LYS A 16 -1.47 10.85 1.35
N MET A 17 -0.89 9.95 2.13
CA MET A 17 -0.69 8.55 1.73
C MET A 17 -2.00 7.79 1.61
N ALA A 18 -3.01 8.10 2.44
CA ALA A 18 -4.34 7.50 2.28
C ALA A 18 -4.95 7.81 0.90
N ALA A 19 -4.78 9.03 0.38
CA ALA A 19 -5.22 9.39 -0.97
C ALA A 19 -4.41 8.70 -2.09
N ILE A 20 -3.16 8.32 -1.79
CA ILE A 20 -2.29 7.58 -2.71
C ILE A 20 -2.70 6.11 -2.74
N TYR A 21 -3.16 5.52 -1.65
CA TYR A 21 -3.58 4.13 -1.68
C TYR A 21 -4.85 3.95 -2.53
N SER A 22 -4.81 3.01 -3.47
CA SER A 22 -5.95 2.64 -4.31
C SER A 22 -6.92 1.79 -3.50
N GLY A 23 -8.06 2.36 -3.12
CA GLY A 23 -9.26 1.59 -2.78
C GLY A 23 -9.64 1.49 -1.31
N ARG A 24 -9.00 2.22 -0.38
CA ARG A 24 -9.49 2.40 1.00
C ARG A 24 -9.09 3.76 1.58
N ASP A 25 -9.96 4.32 2.43
CA ASP A 25 -9.69 5.56 3.20
C ASP A 25 -8.70 5.33 4.37
N GLU A 26 -8.29 4.09 4.60
CA GLU A 26 -7.37 3.70 5.67
C GLU A 26 -5.94 3.53 5.15
N PRO A 27 -4.92 3.94 5.93
CA PRO A 27 -3.53 3.69 5.58
C PRO A 27 -3.24 2.19 5.52
N LEU A 28 -2.32 1.79 4.64
CA LEU A 28 -1.75 0.45 4.65
C LEU A 28 -1.00 0.22 5.96
N MET A 29 -1.34 -0.85 6.67
CA MET A 29 -0.74 -1.27 7.94
C MET A 29 -0.18 -2.70 7.83
N GLU A 30 0.62 -3.11 8.80
CA GLU A 30 1.16 -4.47 8.92
C GLU A 30 0.09 -5.57 8.87
N LYS A 31 -1.11 -5.27 9.41
CA LYS A 31 -2.27 -6.18 9.38
C LYS A 31 -2.65 -6.56 7.94
N ASN A 32 -2.54 -5.63 6.99
CA ASN A 32 -2.95 -5.87 5.60
C ASN A 32 -2.00 -6.85 4.90
N VAL A 33 -0.72 -6.80 5.23
CA VAL A 33 0.26 -7.80 4.75
C VAL A 33 -0.03 -9.16 5.38
N ALA A 34 -0.32 -9.20 6.69
CA ALA A 34 -0.69 -10.45 7.37
C ALA A 34 -1.96 -11.08 6.77
N ASP A 35 -3.00 -10.28 6.48
CA ASP A 35 -4.23 -10.76 5.84
C ASP A 35 -3.97 -11.32 4.44
N ALA A 36 -3.10 -10.68 3.65
CA ALA A 36 -2.70 -11.19 2.33
C ALA A 36 -1.96 -12.53 2.44
N VAL A 37 -1.11 -12.71 3.45
CA VAL A 37 -0.44 -13.98 3.72
C VAL A 37 -1.43 -15.06 4.16
N VAL A 38 -2.40 -14.72 5.02
CA VAL A 38 -3.47 -15.64 5.42
C VAL A 38 -4.28 -16.10 4.20
N PHE A 39 -4.60 -15.20 3.28
CA PHE A 39 -5.25 -15.55 2.01
C PHE A 39 -4.39 -16.49 1.15
N LEU A 40 -3.09 -16.22 1.01
CA LEU A 40 -2.18 -17.10 0.26
C LEU A 40 -1.98 -18.48 0.92
N ALA A 41 -2.31 -18.62 2.19
CA ALA A 41 -2.23 -19.87 2.93
C ALA A 41 -3.55 -20.67 2.95
N CYS A 42 -4.66 -20.12 2.44
CA CYS A 42 -5.97 -20.79 2.46
C CYS A 42 -6.28 -21.52 1.15
N GLU A 43 -7.33 -22.36 1.16
CA GLU A 43 -7.74 -23.17 0.00
C GLU A 43 -8.23 -22.32 -1.18
N ASP A 44 -8.75 -21.11 -0.92
CA ASP A 44 -9.25 -20.22 -1.97
C ASP A 44 -8.14 -19.74 -2.94
N SER A 45 -6.88 -19.81 -2.52
CA SER A 45 -5.71 -19.43 -3.32
C SER A 45 -4.91 -20.64 -3.84
N ALA A 46 -5.47 -21.85 -3.82
CA ALA A 46 -4.77 -23.11 -4.13
C ALA A 46 -4.04 -23.14 -5.51
N PHE A 47 -4.44 -22.30 -6.47
CA PHE A 47 -3.82 -22.20 -7.79
C PHE A 47 -2.96 -20.94 -8.00
N VAL A 48 -2.78 -20.11 -6.96
CA VAL A 48 -1.93 -18.91 -7.01
C VAL A 48 -0.51 -19.29 -6.61
N THR A 49 0.32 -19.64 -7.59
CA THR A 49 1.71 -20.10 -7.37
C THR A 49 2.71 -19.37 -8.29
N GLY A 50 3.96 -19.24 -7.85
CA GLY A 50 5.05 -18.67 -8.66
C GLY A 50 4.97 -17.15 -8.89
N HIS A 51 4.11 -16.43 -8.15
CA HIS A 51 3.93 -14.98 -8.29
C HIS A 51 4.50 -14.22 -7.08
N ASN A 52 5.06 -13.03 -7.34
CA ASN A 52 5.35 -12.04 -6.31
C ASN A 52 4.10 -11.17 -6.10
N LEU A 53 3.39 -11.37 -4.99
CA LEU A 53 2.24 -10.55 -4.63
C LEU A 53 2.71 -9.24 -3.98
N VAL A 54 2.58 -8.12 -4.69
CA VAL A 54 2.89 -6.78 -4.15
C VAL A 54 1.71 -6.29 -3.31
N VAL A 55 1.98 -5.99 -2.03
CA VAL A 55 0.99 -5.46 -1.07
C VAL A 55 1.45 -4.07 -0.64
N ASP A 56 1.28 -3.08 -1.52
CA ASP A 56 1.77 -1.70 -1.32
C ASP A 56 0.64 -0.65 -1.36
N GLY A 57 -0.61 -1.10 -1.36
CA GLY A 57 -1.77 -0.23 -1.50
C GLY A 57 -1.86 0.47 -2.86
N GLY A 58 -1.16 0.03 -3.90
CA GLY A 58 -1.17 0.68 -5.22
C GLY A 58 -0.17 1.83 -5.36
N LEU A 59 0.80 1.95 -4.44
CA LEU A 59 1.86 2.94 -4.52
C LEU A 59 2.70 2.78 -5.81
N GLY A 60 3.05 1.55 -6.18
CA GLY A 60 3.84 1.26 -7.38
C GLY A 60 3.08 1.37 -8.70
N THR A 61 1.74 1.44 -8.65
CA THR A 61 0.88 1.55 -9.85
C THR A 61 0.43 2.98 -10.14
N LYS A 62 0.50 3.88 -9.16
CA LYS A 62 0.26 5.31 -9.36
C LYS A 62 1.56 6.03 -9.73
N THR A 63 1.56 6.76 -10.83
CA THR A 63 2.67 7.66 -11.17
C THR A 63 2.78 8.75 -10.10
N ILE A 64 4.00 9.06 -9.64
CA ILE A 64 4.33 10.20 -8.77
C ILE A 64 3.78 11.55 -9.30
N ALA A 65 3.29 11.60 -10.54
CA ALA A 65 2.57 12.75 -11.12
C ALA A 65 1.37 13.25 -10.30
N ILE A 66 0.83 12.47 -9.36
CA ILE A 66 -0.25 12.92 -8.46
C ILE A 66 0.31 13.77 -7.30
N LEU A 67 1.63 13.74 -7.05
CA LEU A 67 2.31 14.57 -6.04
C LEU A 67 2.73 15.96 -6.58
N GLU A 68 2.58 16.21 -7.88
CA GLU A 68 2.94 17.46 -8.57
C GLU A 68 1.71 18.37 -8.85
N GLN A 69 0.51 18.00 -8.39
CA GLN A 69 -0.71 18.84 -8.43
C GLN A 69 -1.13 19.27 -7.03
#